data_AF-A0A973PPH6-F1
#
_entry.id   AF-A0A973PPH6-F1
#
_cell.length_a   1.000
_cell.length_b   1.000
_cell.length_c   1.000
_cell.angle_alpha   90.00
_cell.angle_beta   90.00
_cell.angle_gamma   90.00
#
_symmetry.space_group_name_H-M   'P 1'
#
loop_
_entity.id
_entity.type
_entity.pdbx_description
1 polymer ?
#
loop_
_entity_poly.entity_id
_entity_poly.type
_entity_poly.pdbx_seq_one_letter_code
_entity_poly.pdbx_strand_id
1 'polypeptide(L)' 'MLDQLTLYPIADDVLLAPGGKVVVRTYGVAPEGGPVSYRTWVTGIRDHPRYWHWPGYEDAAGGHRRVLEWLTGRGPQPC' A
#
# COMPACT_ATOMS: atom_id res chain seq x y z
N MET A 1 22.65 -11.72 6.70
CA MET A 1 22.66 -10.26 6.46
C MET A 1 21.24 -9.93 6.03
N LEU A 2 20.45 -9.23 6.86
CA LEU A 2 19.15 -8.75 6.44
C LEU A 2 19.45 -7.61 5.45
N ASP A 3 19.11 -7.79 4.18
CA ASP A 3 19.22 -6.72 3.18
C ASP A 3 18.57 -5.47 3.78
N GLN A 4 19.37 -4.40 3.94
CA GLN A 4 18.84 -3.14 4.47
C GLN A 4 17.84 -2.60 3.46
N LEU A 5 16.55 -2.70 3.80
CA LEU A 5 15.46 -2.14 3.01
C LEU A 5 15.19 -0.72 3.52
N THR A 6 15.36 0.27 2.65
CA THR A 6 14.97 1.64 2.93
C THR A 6 13.51 1.83 2.56
N LEU A 7 12.73 2.41 3.48
CA LEU A 7 11.31 2.73 3.27
C LEU A 7 11.12 4.23 3.07
N TYR A 8 10.42 4.60 2.00
CA TYR A 8 10.07 5.99 1.67
C TYR A 8 8.55 6.16 1.85
N PRO A 9 8.08 6.83 2.92
CA PRO A 9 6.65 7.01 3.15
C PRO A 9 6.03 7.88 2.06
N ILE A 10 4.90 7.42 1.52
CA ILE A 10 4.08 8.19 0.58
C ILE A 10 2.77 8.61 1.25
N ALA A 11 2.05 7.65 1.84
CA ALA A 11 0.77 7.88 2.49
C ALA A 11 0.48 6.81 3.55
N ASP A 12 -0.16 7.20 4.64
CA ASP A 12 -0.69 6.28 5.67
C ASP A 12 -2.10 6.78 6.05
N ASP A 13 -3.08 5.90 5.89
CA ASP A 13 -4.48 6.14 6.23
C ASP A 13 -5.00 5.09 7.19
N VAL A 14 -5.81 5.56 8.13
CA VAL A 14 -6.51 4.73 9.10
C VAL A 14 -8.00 4.97 8.93
N LEU A 15 -8.71 3.92 8.55
CA LEU A 15 -10.16 3.96 8.41
C LEU A 15 -10.82 3.14 9.52
N LEU A 16 -11.94 3.64 10.02
CA LEU A 16 -12.79 2.92 10.96
C LEU A 16 -13.95 2.31 10.18
N ALA A 17 -14.06 0.98 10.22
CA ALA A 17 -15.12 0.23 9.56
C ALA A 17 -15.88 -0.64 10.59
N PRO A 18 -17.14 -1.02 10.29
CA PRO A 18 -17.80 -2.07 11.04
C PRO A 18 -16.94 -3.34 11.02
N GLY A 19 -16.53 -3.83 12.20
CA GLY A 19 -15.61 -4.97 12.33
C GLY A 19 -14.15 -4.60 12.66
N GLY A 20 -13.78 -3.31 12.66
CA GLY A 20 -12.50 -2.86 13.22
C GLY A 20 -11.78 -1.79 12.41
N LYS A 21 -10.48 -1.67 12.69
CA LYS A 21 -9.58 -0.69 12.07
C LYS A 21 -9.00 -1.25 10.77
N VAL A 22 -9.16 -0.52 9.67
CA VAL A 22 -8.44 -0.77 8.42
C VAL A 22 -7.27 0.20 8.34
N VAL A 23 -6.09 -0.32 8.01
CA VAL A 23 -4.86 0.48 7.85
C VAL A 23 -4.37 0.33 6.42
N VAL A 24 -4.11 1.45 5.74
CA VAL A 24 -3.64 1.52 4.36
C VAL A 24 -2.33 2.29 4.34
N ARG A 25 -1.26 1.64 3.88
CA ARG A 25 0.08 2.24 3.86
C ARG A 25 0.72 2.12 2.50
N THR A 26 1.21 3.23 1.96
CA THR A 26 1.97 3.26 0.73
C THR A 26 3.42 3.66 1.00
N TYR A 27 4.37 2.82 0.59
CA TYR A 27 5.81 3.06 0.71
C TYR A 27 6.54 2.78 -0.60
N GLY A 28 7.61 3.53 -0.85
CA GLY A 28 8.72 3.06 -1.67
C GLY A 28 9.61 2.11 -0.87
N VAL A 29 10.08 1.04 -1.50
CA VAL A 29 10.97 0.02 -0.94
C VAL A 29 12.13 -0.16 -1.90
N ALA A 30 13.35 0.03 -1.40
CA ALA A 30 14.57 -0.21 -2.16
C ALA A 30 15.56 -1.03 -1.33
N PRO A 31 16.20 -2.06 -1.93
CA PRO A 31 17.41 -2.63 -1.35
C PRO A 31 18.54 -1.59 -1.41
N GLU A 32 19.56 -1.75 -0.58
CA GLU A 32 20.73 -0.87 -0.57
C GLU A 32 21.31 -0.68 -1.99
N GLY A 33 21.36 0.56 -2.47
CA GLY A 33 21.88 0.93 -3.80
C GLY A 33 21.02 0.48 -4.99
N GLY A 34 19.86 -0.14 -4.77
CA GLY A 34 18.98 -0.64 -5.83
C GLY A 34 17.81 0.27 -6.19
N PRO A 35 17.03 -0.10 -7.24
CA PRO A 35 15.88 0.66 -7.67
C PRO A 35 14.75 0.64 -6.64
N VAL A 36 14.02 1.75 -6.53
CA VAL A 36 12.82 1.87 -5.68
C VAL A 36 11.64 1.20 -6.37
N SER A 37 11.00 0.26 -5.68
CA SER A 37 9.67 -0.27 -6.04
C SER A 37 8.62 0.28 -5.08
N TYR A 38 7.40 0.53 -5.53
CA TYR A 38 6.38 1.13 -4.68
C TYR A 38 5.27 0.14 -4.38
N ARG A 39 4.79 0.14 -3.14
CA ARG A 39 3.82 -0.84 -2.65
C ARG A 39 2.78 -0.18 -1.75
N THR A 40 1.53 -0.64 -1.86
CA THR A 40 0.48 -0.30 -0.90
C THR A 40 0.03 -1.56 -0.15
N TRP A 41 0.09 -1.55 1.17
CA TRP A 41 -0.42 -2.61 2.04
C TRP A 41 -1.74 -2.20 2.69
N VAL A 42 -2.66 -3.15 2.76
CA VAL A 42 -3.94 -2.98 3.45
C VAL A 42 -4.16 -4.12 4.45
N THR A 43 -4.43 -3.76 5.70
CA THR A 43 -4.68 -4.72 6.80
C THR A 43 -6.01 -4.41 7.49
N GLY A 44 -6.63 -5.43 8.10
CA GLY A 44 -7.82 -5.25 8.95
C GLY A 44 -9.18 -5.40 8.25
N ILE A 45 -9.20 -5.67 6.95
CA ILE A 45 -10.44 -5.90 6.19
C ILE A 45 -10.69 -7.38 5.84
N ARG A 46 -9.70 -8.28 6.01
CA ARG A 46 -9.77 -9.72 5.64
C ARG A 46 -8.79 -10.56 6.45
N ASP A 47 -8.92 -11.89 6.38
CA ASP A 47 -8.03 -12.87 7.04
C ASP A 47 -6.55 -12.70 6.66
N HIS A 48 -6.28 -12.11 5.49
CA HIS A 48 -4.93 -11.83 5.02
C HIS A 48 -4.77 -10.38 4.54
N PRO A 49 -3.60 -9.76 4.75
CA PRO A 49 -3.25 -8.49 4.12
C PRO A 49 -3.44 -8.53 2.60
N ARG A 50 -3.75 -7.39 2.00
CA ARG A 50 -3.74 -7.20 0.54
C ARG A 50 -2.64 -6.22 0.17
N TYR A 51 -1.95 -6.49 -0.93
CA TYR A 51 -0.87 -5.65 -1.41
C TYR A 51 -1.12 -5.22 -2.85
N TRP A 52 -0.55 -4.08 -3.21
CA TRP A 52 -0.52 -3.54 -4.56
C TRP A 52 0.92 -3.19 -4.93
N HIS A 53 1.26 -3.33 -6.20
CA HIS A 53 2.56 -2.95 -6.75
C HIS A 53 2.41 -1.80 -7.74
N TRP A 54 3.27 -0.80 -7.62
CA TRP A 54 3.30 0.36 -8.50
C TRP A 54 4.71 0.52 -9.09
N PRO A 55 4.82 0.76 -10.41
CA PRO A 55 6.12 0.85 -11.08
C PRO A 55 6.85 2.16 -10.77
N GLY A 56 6.16 3.20 -10.29
CA GLY A 56 6.74 4.49 -9.97
C GLY A 56 6.02 5.25 -8.86
N TYR A 57 6.63 6.36 -8.42
CA TYR A 57 6.10 7.20 -7.35
C TYR A 57 4.73 7.79 -7.70
N GLU A 58 4.58 8.34 -8.91
CA GLU A 58 3.33 8.96 -9.36
C GLU A 58 2.19 7.95 -9.42
N ASP A 59 2.46 6.74 -9.91
CA ASP A 59 1.52 5.63 -9.90
C ASP A 59 1.13 5.22 -8.49
N ALA A 60 2.07 5.25 -7.53
CA ALA A 60 1.80 4.92 -6.14
C ALA A 60 0.97 6.00 -5.43
N ALA A 61 1.26 7.27 -5.69
CA ALA A 61 0.50 8.41 -5.17
C ALA A 61 -0.95 8.39 -5.68
N GLY A 62 -1.15 8.16 -6.99
CA GLY A 62 -2.49 7.99 -7.57
C GLY A 62 -3.15 6.66 -7.18
N GLY A 63 -2.35 5.61 -7.03
CA GLY A 63 -2.77 4.25 -6.69
C GLY A 63 -3.32 4.15 -5.28
N HIS A 64 -2.80 4.92 -4.32
CA HIS A 64 -3.34 5.00 -2.97
C HIS A 64 -4.83 5.35 -2.97
N ARG A 65 -5.27 6.33 -3.78
CA ARG A 65 -6.69 6.64 -3.95
C ARG A 65 -7.49 5.46 -4.52
N ARG A 66 -6.93 4.74 -5.51
CA ARG A 66 -7.58 3.53 -6.08
C ARG A 66 -7.79 2.44 -5.02
N VAL A 67 -6.87 2.31 -4.07
CA VAL A 67 -7.00 1.38 -2.94
C VAL A 67 -8.15 1.78 -2.02
N LEU A 68 -8.31 3.07 -1.72
CA LEU A 68 -9.46 3.56 -0.94
C LEU A 68 -10.79 3.35 -1.67
N GLU A 69 -10.82 3.57 -2.98
CA GLU A 69 -12.00 3.30 -3.82
C GLU A 69 -12.32 1.79 -3.83
N TRP A 70 -11.31 0.91 -3.90
CA TRP A 70 -11.50 -0.53 -3.79
C TRP A 70 -12.11 -0.93 -2.44
N LEU A 71 -11.63 -0.37 -1.33
CA LEU A 71 -12.17 -0.62 0.01
C LEU A 71 -13.66 -0.29 0.12
N THR A 72 -14.13 0.70 -0.64
CA THR A 72 -15.53 1.13 -0.67
C THR A 72 -16.36 0.43 -1.75
N GLY A 73 -15.80 -0.58 -2.43
CA GLY A 73 -16.47 -1.36 -3.47
C GLY A 73 -16.62 -0.63 -4.82
N ARG A 74 -15.90 0.49 -5.01
CA ARG A 74 -15.99 1.36 -6.21
C ARG A 74 -14.75 1.31 -7.09
N GLY A 75 -13.67 0.69 -6.62
CA GLY A 75 -12.37 0.68 -7.27
C GLY A 75 -11.98 -0.67 -7.89
N PRO A 76 -10.81 -0.69 -8.56
CA PRO A 76 -10.27 -1.91 -9.17
C PRO A 76 -9.96 -2.99 -8.11
N GLN A 77 -9.96 -4.27 -8.50
CA GLN A 77 -9.50 -5.33 -7.60
C GLN A 77 -7.97 -5.37 -7.53
N PRO A 78 -7.38 -5.71 -6.37
CA PRO A 78 -5.96 -5.97 -6.24
C PRO A 78 -5.52 -7.12 -7.15
N CYS A 79 -4.32 -7.01 -7.69
CA CYS A 79 -3.64 -8.04 -8.47
C CYS A 79 -3.03 -9.15 -7.61
#